data_AF-A0A2M9TP55-F1
#
_entry.id   AF-A0A2M9TP55-F1
#
_cell.length_a   1.000
_cell.length_b   1.000
_cell.length_c   1.000
_cell.angle_alpha   90.00
_cell.angle_beta   90.00
_cell.angle_gamma   90.00
#
_symmetry.space_group_name_H-M   'P 1'
#
loop_
_entity.id
_entity.type
_entity.pdbx_description
1 polymer ?
#
loop_
_entity_poly.entity_id
_entity_poly.type
_entity_poly.pdbx_seq_one_letter_code
_entity_poly.pdbx_strand_id
1 'polypeptide(L)'
;MRGFLTTITNPKALLFFTAFFPQFATVGGDKQVVSFLLLGLAYVVIGFVCESTFPWLVGSTAGAVSRNQTVKIRIDRVVGLAFIALDSRIWLTKR
;
A
#
# COMPACT_ATOMS: atom_id res chain seq x y z
N MET A 1 14.62 -1.82 -2.57
CA MET A 1 14.43 -2.18 -4.00
C MET A 1 13.09 -2.86 -4.27
N ARG A 2 12.70 -3.93 -3.55
CA ARG A 2 11.39 -4.59 -3.71
C ARG A 2 10.19 -3.63 -3.59
N GLY A 3 10.15 -2.78 -2.54
CA GLY A 3 9.07 -1.80 -2.37
C GLY A 3 8.95 -0.78 -3.50
N PHE A 4 10.07 -0.36 -4.10
CA PHE A 4 10.06 0.55 -5.25
C PHE A 4 9.41 -0.09 -6.49
N LEU A 5 9.77 -1.34 -6.79
CA LEU A 5 9.10 -2.11 -7.85
C LEU A 5 7.62 -2.31 -7.51
N THR A 6 7.27 -2.66 -6.28
CA THR A 6 5.86 -2.86 -5.88
C THR A 6 5.04 -1.59 -6.08
N THR A 7 5.59 -0.41 -5.79
CA THR A 7 4.91 0.88 -6.01
C THR A 7 4.72 1.19 -7.49
N ILE A 8 5.73 0.96 -8.34
CA ILE A 8 5.62 1.18 -9.79
C ILE A 8 4.62 0.20 -10.42
N THR A 9 4.63 -1.06 -9.99
CA THR A 9 3.71 -2.09 -10.48
C THR A 9 2.33 -2.02 -9.81
N ASN A 10 2.04 -1.01 -8.98
CA ASN A 10 0.72 -0.81 -8.38
C ASN A 10 -0.09 0.17 -9.26
N PRO A 11 -0.85 -0.33 -10.26
CA PRO A 11 -1.62 0.53 -11.17
C PRO A 11 -2.65 1.37 -10.43
N LYS A 12 -3.07 0.97 -9.22
CA LYS A 12 -4.03 1.72 -8.41
C LYS A 12 -3.47 3.08 -7.97
N ALA A 13 -2.19 3.13 -7.59
CA ALA A 13 -1.53 4.38 -7.22
C ALA A 13 -1.41 5.31 -8.43
N LEU A 14 -1.02 4.76 -9.59
CA LEU A 14 -0.93 5.49 -10.85
C LEU A 14 -2.30 6.03 -11.27
N LEU A 15 -3.35 5.21 -11.21
CA LEU A 15 -4.73 5.58 -11.54
C LEU A 15 -5.30 6.64 -10.59
N PHE A 16 -4.97 6.55 -9.29
CA PHE A 16 -5.34 7.59 -8.34
C PHE A 16 -4.65 8.91 -8.73
N PHE A 17 -3.35 8.86 -9.01
CA PHE A 17 -2.64 10.05 -9.47
C PHE A 17 -3.29 10.63 -10.73
N THR A 18 -3.50 9.86 -11.79
CA THR A 18 -4.07 10.37 -13.04
C THR A 18 -5.52 10.86 -12.92
N ALA A 19 -6.35 10.25 -12.06
CA ALA A 19 -7.74 10.68 -11.84
C ALA A 19 -7.84 11.99 -11.04
N PHE A 20 -6.90 12.23 -10.11
CA PHE A 20 -6.90 13.43 -9.26
C PHE A 20 -6.00 14.56 -9.82
N PHE A 21 -5.00 14.25 -10.65
CA PHE A 21 -4.07 15.19 -11.28
C PHE A 21 -4.73 16.38 -12.03
N PRO A 22 -5.73 16.18 -12.91
CA PRO A 22 -6.35 17.30 -13.63
C PRO A 22 -7.13 18.26 -12.73
N GLN A 23 -7.45 17.87 -11.49
CA GLN A 23 -8.25 18.68 -10.55
C GLN A 23 -7.40 19.73 -9.82
N PHE A 24 -6.08 19.52 -9.74
CA PHE A 24 -5.15 20.38 -8.96
C PHE A 24 -4.24 21.25 -9.84
N ALA A 25 -4.19 20.98 -11.14
CA ALA A 25 -3.43 21.76 -12.11
C ALA A 25 -4.37 22.39 -13.12
N THR A 26 -4.67 23.69 -12.95
CA THR A 26 -5.25 24.50 -14.02
C THR A 26 -4.32 24.48 -15.22
N VAL A 27 -4.75 23.88 -16.32
CA VAL A 27 -4.01 23.80 -17.58
C VAL A 27 -3.75 25.23 -18.06
N GLY A 28 -2.48 25.67 -18.09
CA GLY A 28 -2.07 26.97 -18.63
C GLY A 28 -1.81 28.10 -17.62
N GLY A 29 -1.74 27.82 -16.31
CA GLY A 29 -1.38 28.83 -15.31
C GLY A 29 0.11 28.83 -14.92
N ASP A 30 0.71 30.02 -14.74
CA ASP A 30 2.13 30.22 -14.36
C ASP A 30 2.60 29.42 -13.13
N LYS A 31 1.67 28.98 -12.26
CA LYS A 31 1.95 28.28 -11.00
C LYS A 31 1.80 26.76 -11.06
N GLN A 32 1.61 26.18 -12.25
CA GLN A 32 1.37 24.75 -12.45
C GLN A 32 2.44 23.85 -11.80
N VAL A 33 3.72 24.21 -11.93
CA VAL A 33 4.85 23.45 -11.34
C VAL A 33 4.80 23.43 -9.82
N VAL A 34 4.45 24.56 -9.19
CA VAL A 34 4.38 24.68 -7.73
C VAL A 34 3.22 23.87 -7.17
N SER A 35 2.06 23.89 -7.83
CA SER A 35 0.92 23.05 -7.46
C SER A 35 1.26 21.56 -7.52
N PHE A 36 2.03 21.13 -8.54
CA PHE A 36 2.48 19.75 -8.64
C PHE A 36 3.45 19.35 -7.53
N LEU A 37 4.42 20.22 -7.21
CA LEU A 37 5.37 19.95 -6.14
C LEU A 37 4.67 19.84 -4.78
N LEU A 38 3.72 20.73 -4.49
CA LEU A 38 2.92 20.68 -3.27
C LEU A 38 2.07 19.40 -3.20
N LEU A 39 1.43 19.01 -4.30
CA LEU A 39 0.61 17.80 -4.34
C LEU A 39 1.46 16.53 -4.15
N GLY A 40 2.60 16.46 -4.84
CA GLY A 40 3.54 15.35 -4.68
C GLY A 40 4.10 15.26 -3.27
N LEU A 41 4.45 16.39 -2.66
CA LEU A 41 4.92 16.44 -1.27
C LEU A 41 3.83 15.98 -0.29
N ALA A 42 2.60 16.49 -0.43
CA ALA A 42 1.48 16.08 0.41
C ALA A 42 1.21 14.58 0.31
N TYR A 43 1.22 14.02 -0.91
CA TYR A 43 1.07 12.58 -1.13
C TYR A 43 2.17 11.77 -0.44
N VAL A 44 3.44 12.17 -0.60
CA VAL A 44 4.57 11.49 0.04
C VAL A 44 4.46 11.55 1.56
N VAL A 45 4.12 12.70 2.14
CA VAL A 45 3.99 12.88 3.59
C VAL A 45 2.86 12.01 4.15
N ILE A 46 1.67 12.08 3.55
CA ILE A 46 0.51 11.30 4.01
C ILE A 46 0.79 9.80 3.86
N GLY A 47 1.30 9.38 2.69
CA GLY A 47 1.67 7.99 2.45
C GLY A 47 2.71 7.50 3.46
N PHE A 48 3.75 8.30 3.71
CA PHE A 48 4.78 7.96 4.69
C PHE A 48 4.22 7.84 6.09
N VAL A 49 3.35 8.76 6.54
CA VAL A 49 2.73 8.70 7.87
C VAL A 49 1.85 7.45 8.00
N CYS A 50 1.00 7.17 7.03
CA CYS A 50 0.13 5.99 7.05
C CYS A 50 0.95 4.68 7.06
N GLU A 51 1.92 4.55 6.16
CA GLU A 51 2.75 3.36 6.03
C GLU A 51 3.73 3.20 7.21
N SER A 52 4.15 4.28 7.88
CA SER A 52 5.06 4.21 9.03
C SER A 52 4.32 3.97 10.35
N THR A 53 3.06 4.37 10.45
CA THR A 53 2.25 4.16 11.65
C THR A 53 2.05 2.68 11.94
N PHE A 54 1.82 1.85 10.91
CA PHE A 54 1.55 0.43 11.08
C PHE A 54 2.76 -0.37 11.62
N PRO A 55 3.97 -0.27 11.04
CA PRO A 55 5.18 -0.88 11.59
C PRO A 55 5.62 -0.25 12.90
N TRP A 56 5.30 1.02 13.18
CA TRP A 56 5.62 1.62 14.47
C TRP A 56 4.76 1.04 15.60
N LEU A 57 3.46 0.86 15.36
CA LEU A 57 2.53 0.23 16.30
C LEU A 57 2.82 -1.28 16.48
N VAL A 58 3.15 -1.97 15.38
CA VAL A 58 3.40 -3.42 15.38
C VAL A 58 4.85 -3.75 15.71
N GLY A 59 5.81 -2.85 15.52
CA GLY A 59 7.25 -3.11 15.65
C GLY A 59 7.67 -3.57 17.05
N SER A 60 6.98 -3.11 18.09
CA SER A 60 7.14 -3.57 19.47
C SER A 60 6.77 -5.05 19.65
N THR A 61 5.69 -5.51 18.99
CA THR A 61 5.20 -6.90 19.11
C THR A 61 5.78 -7.82 18.03
N ALA A 62 6.12 -7.31 16.86
CA ALA A 62 6.76 -8.06 15.77
C ALA A 62 8.12 -8.61 16.17
N GLY A 63 8.92 -7.87 16.94
CA GLY A 63 10.18 -8.37 17.50
C GLY A 63 9.96 -9.61 18.38
N ALA A 64 9.01 -9.53 19.31
CA ALA A 64 8.67 -10.63 20.22
C ALA A 64 8.03 -11.83 19.50
N VAL A 65 7.12 -11.57 18.56
CA VAL A 65 6.43 -12.59 17.74
C VAL A 65 7.40 -13.29 16.80
N SER A 66 8.37 -12.57 16.21
CA SER A 66 9.35 -13.15 15.28
C SER A 66 10.32 -14.13 15.95
N ARG A 67 10.51 -13.99 17.28
CA ARG A 67 11.39 -14.84 18.08
C ARG A 67 10.76 -16.20 18.41
N ASN A 68 9.43 -16.32 18.35
CA ASN A 68 8.72 -17.56 18.65
C ASN A 68 8.31 -18.29 17.36
N GLN A 69 9.06 -19.35 17.03
CA GLN A 69 8.87 -20.12 15.79
C GLN A 69 7.48 -20.76 15.68
N THR A 70 6.85 -21.14 16.80
CA THR A 70 5.51 -21.72 16.80
C THR A 70 4.44 -20.69 16.42
N VAL A 71 4.60 -19.43 16.85
CA VAL A 71 3.65 -18.36 16.51
C VAL A 71 3.74 -18.03 15.02
N LYS A 72 4.96 -17.95 14.47
CA LYS A 72 5.16 -17.81 13.02
C LYS A 72 4.45 -18.90 12.22
N ILE A 73 4.66 -20.18 12.58
CA ILE A 73 4.04 -21.31 11.88
C ILE A 73 2.50 -21.24 11.95
N ARG A 74 1.93 -20.82 13.08
CA ARG A 74 0.47 -20.65 13.20
C ARG A 74 -0.04 -19.51 12.31
N ILE A 75 0.65 -18.38 12.29
CA ILE A 75 0.30 -17.24 11.41
C ILE A 75 0.35 -17.68 9.96
N ASP A 76 1.43 -18.34 9.53
CA ASP A 76 1.59 -18.81 8.15
C ASP A 76 0.49 -19.80 7.75
N ARG A 77 0.08 -20.70 8.65
CA ARG A 77 -1.04 -21.63 8.40
C ARG A 77 -2.37 -20.91 8.25
N VAL A 78 -2.66 -19.91 9.08
CA VAL A 78 -3.90 -19.14 9.00
C VAL A 78 -3.95 -18.34 7.70
N VAL A 79 -2.85 -17.68 7.33
CA VAL A 79 -2.75 -16.95 6.07
C VAL A 79 -2.90 -17.88 4.87
N GLY A 80 -2.22 -19.03 4.88
CA GLY A 80 -2.35 -20.04 3.82
C GLY A 80 -3.77 -20.57 3.67
N LEU A 81 -4.45 -20.87 4.78
CA LEU A 81 -5.86 -21.29 4.77
C LEU A 81 -6.78 -20.20 4.21
N ALA A 82 -6.55 -18.94 4.59
CA ALA A 82 -7.33 -17.82 4.08
C ALA A 82 -7.19 -17.67 2.55
N PHE A 83 -5.98 -17.83 2.01
CA PHE A 83 -5.77 -17.82 0.56
C PHE A 83 -6.50 -18.96 -0.14
N ILE A 84 -6.37 -20.20 0.35
CA ILE A 84 -7.08 -21.36 -0.21
C ILE A 84 -8.60 -21.15 -0.18
N ALA A 85 -9.14 -20.59 0.91
CA ALA A 85 -10.56 -20.27 1.04
C ALA A 85 -11.00 -19.17 0.07
N LEU A 86 -10.18 -18.14 -0.13
CA LEU A 86 -10.47 -17.07 -1.09
C LEU A 86 -10.43 -17.58 -2.53
N ASP A 87 -9.41 -18.35 -2.89
CA ASP A 87 -9.24 -18.90 -4.24
C ASP A 87 -10.38 -19.87 -4.59
N SER A 88 -10.74 -20.76 -3.65
CA SER A 88 -11.88 -21.65 -3.82
C SER A 88 -13.20 -20.87 -3.96
N ARG A 89 -13.41 -19.81 -3.17
CA ARG A 89 -14.59 -18.94 -3.32
C ARG A 89 -14.62 -18.25 -4.68
N ILE A 90 -13.50 -17.72 -5.17
CA ILE A 90 -13.42 -17.08 -6.49
C ILE A 90 -13.76 -18.10 -7.58
N TRP A 91 -13.20 -19.31 -7.49
CA TRP A 91 -13.47 -20.38 -8.44
C TRP A 91 -14.95 -20.78 -8.46
N LEU A 92 -15.59 -20.86 -7.30
CA LEU A 92 -17.02 -21.14 -7.18
C LEU A 92 -17.90 -19.99 -7.72
N THR A 93 -17.44 -18.74 -7.60
CA THR A 93 -18.18 -17.55 -8.09
C THR A 93 -17.98 -17.34 -9.60
N LYS A 94 -16.93 -17.92 -10.19
CA LYS A 94 -16.67 -17.90 -11.65
C LYS A 94 -17.44 -18.99 -12.43
N ARG A 95 -18.27 -19.79 -11.75
CA ARG A 95 -19.20 -20.76 -12.34
C ARG A 95 -20.58 -20.16 -12.47
#